data_AF-A0A8B8ZXS5-F1
#
_entry.id   AF-A0A8B8ZXS5-F1
#
_cell.length_a   1.000
_cell.length_b   1.000
_cell.length_c   1.000
_cell.angle_alpha   90.00
_cell.angle_beta   90.00
_cell.angle_gamma   90.00
#
_symmetry.space_group_name_H-M   'P 1'
#
loop_
_entity.id
_entity.type
_entity.pdbx_description
1 polymer ?
#
loop_
_entity_poly.entity_id
_entity_poly.type
_entity_poly.pdbx_seq_one_letter_code
_entity_poly.pdbx_strand_id
1 'polypeptide(L)'
;MATTCLFTEAVSSIPDNVQGRHVIYVKAGVYDENVVISKPNITLVGDGIGMTIIRSNLSNGGGTSIQDSDALSWADNFIGRCITFRDTSGAEKEQAAALRSDGDKSVFYHCEFLGYQDTLYVNGGRQFFRECNIYGSLDSSSVMQRMVLQKCILDFHGKPMGENVITAQGREEETENTGIILHCLQHI
;
A
#
# COMPACT_ATOMS: atom_id res chain seq x y z
N MET A 1 -7.45 -31.42 -8.66
CA MET A 1 -6.19 -30.67 -8.44
C MET A 1 -6.53 -29.20 -8.54
N ALA A 2 -6.58 -28.48 -7.43
CA ALA A 2 -6.64 -27.03 -7.46
C ALA A 2 -5.22 -26.55 -7.74
N THR A 3 -5.00 -25.95 -8.90
CA THR A 3 -3.74 -25.25 -9.17
C THR A 3 -3.72 -24.01 -8.28
N THR A 4 -3.08 -24.08 -7.12
CA THR A 4 -2.63 -22.89 -6.41
C THR A 4 -1.55 -22.25 -7.26
N CYS A 5 -1.95 -21.39 -8.20
CA CYS A 5 -1.06 -20.43 -8.84
C CYS A 5 -0.72 -19.40 -7.78
N LEU A 6 0.57 -19.17 -7.53
CA LEU A 6 1.02 -18.11 -6.63
C LEU A 6 0.48 -16.77 -7.16
N PHE A 7 0.15 -15.84 -6.26
CA PHE A 7 -0.37 -14.55 -6.70
C PHE A 7 0.67 -13.81 -7.57
N THR A 8 1.95 -13.98 -7.26
CA THR A 8 3.09 -13.55 -8.06
C THR A 8 3.16 -14.17 -9.47
N GLU A 9 2.79 -15.44 -9.62
CA GLU A 9 2.75 -16.12 -10.92
C GLU A 9 1.63 -15.56 -11.80
N ALA A 10 0.46 -15.32 -11.20
CA ALA A 10 -0.67 -14.70 -11.90
C ALA A 10 -0.29 -13.31 -12.42
N VAL A 11 0.38 -12.50 -11.59
CA VAL A 11 0.89 -11.17 -11.99
C VAL A 11 1.94 -11.27 -13.10
N SER A 12 2.89 -12.21 -12.96
CA SER A 12 3.97 -12.41 -13.93
C SER A 12 3.47 -12.87 -15.30
N SER A 13 2.37 -13.61 -15.33
CA SER A 13 1.76 -14.13 -16.57
C SER A 13 1.14 -13.06 -17.47
N ILE A 14 0.91 -11.84 -16.96
CA ILE A 14 0.36 -10.75 -17.76
C ILE A 14 1.37 -10.37 -18.86
N PRO A 15 1.00 -10.26 -20.15
CA PRO A 15 1.93 -9.79 -21.18
C PRO A 15 2.41 -8.34 -20.93
N ASP A 16 3.62 -7.99 -21.37
CA ASP A 16 4.15 -6.63 -21.19
C ASP A 16 3.40 -5.57 -22.02
N ASN A 17 2.81 -5.98 -23.16
CA ASN A 17 2.17 -5.08 -24.13
C ASN A 17 0.64 -5.19 -24.17
N VAL A 18 -0.01 -5.36 -23.01
CA VAL A 18 -1.48 -5.38 -22.96
C VAL A 18 -2.02 -3.99 -23.27
N GLN A 19 -2.86 -3.88 -24.30
CA GLN A 19 -3.59 -2.66 -24.60
C GLN A 19 -4.75 -2.49 -23.61
N GLY A 20 -4.83 -1.33 -22.96
CA GLY A 20 -5.89 -1.01 -22.01
C GLY A 20 -5.65 -1.54 -20.59
N ARG A 21 -6.74 -1.75 -19.85
CA ARG A 21 -6.71 -2.15 -18.44
C ARG A 21 -6.89 -3.65 -18.27
N HIS A 22 -5.99 -4.27 -17.50
CA HIS A 22 -6.06 -5.69 -17.16
C HIS A 22 -6.58 -5.86 -15.73
N VAL A 23 -7.61 -6.69 -15.54
CA VAL A 23 -8.24 -6.91 -14.23
C VAL A 23 -7.89 -8.30 -13.74
N ILE A 24 -7.25 -8.38 -12.58
CA ILE A 24 -6.99 -9.62 -11.85
C ILE A 24 -7.97 -9.67 -10.69
N TYR A 25 -8.74 -10.74 -10.66
CA TYR A 25 -9.59 -11.06 -9.51
C TYR A 25 -8.81 -11.96 -8.55
N VAL A 26 -8.73 -11.55 -7.29
CA VAL A 26 -8.05 -12.29 -6.23
C VAL A 26 -9.10 -12.83 -5.28
N LYS A 27 -9.12 -14.15 -5.09
CA LYS A 27 -10.10 -14.81 -4.22
C LYS A 27 -9.76 -14.60 -2.75
N ALA A 28 -10.73 -14.84 -1.88
CA ALA A 28 -10.54 -14.83 -0.45
C ALA A 28 -9.44 -15.82 -0.05
N GLY A 29 -8.55 -15.36 0.83
CA GLY A 29 -7.34 -16.06 1.20
C GLY A 29 -6.31 -15.12 1.81
N VAL A 30 -5.29 -15.72 2.44
CA VAL A 30 -4.09 -15.03 2.91
C VAL A 30 -2.95 -15.41 1.97
N TYR A 31 -2.33 -14.40 1.37
CA TYR A 31 -1.25 -14.53 0.40
C TYR A 31 0.04 -14.03 1.05
N ASP A 32 0.88 -14.96 1.49
CA ASP A 32 2.17 -14.71 2.14
C ASP A 32 3.28 -14.51 1.11
N GLU A 33 3.12 -13.47 0.29
CA GLU A 33 3.99 -13.19 -0.85
C GLU A 33 4.26 -11.68 -0.92
N ASN A 34 5.53 -11.31 -1.12
CA ASN A 34 5.87 -9.96 -1.55
C ASN A 34 5.61 -9.90 -3.06
N VAL A 35 4.57 -9.19 -3.45
CA VAL A 35 4.18 -9.13 -4.86
C VAL A 35 4.73 -7.84 -5.46
N VAL A 36 5.15 -7.89 -6.72
CA VAL A 36 5.61 -6.69 -7.43
C VAL A 36 4.84 -6.59 -8.73
N ILE A 37 4.10 -5.50 -8.90
CA ILE A 37 3.35 -5.19 -10.12
C ILE A 37 4.08 -4.06 -10.86
N SER A 38 4.92 -4.45 -11.80
CA SER A 38 5.73 -3.53 -12.61
C SER A 38 5.05 -3.09 -13.91
N LYS A 39 3.89 -3.65 -14.24
CA LYS A 39 3.14 -3.37 -15.48
C LYS A 39 2.07 -2.31 -15.22
N PRO A 40 1.91 -1.30 -16.08
CA PRO A 40 0.89 -0.27 -15.90
C PRO A 40 -0.52 -0.80 -16.18
N ASN A 41 -1.54 -0.04 -15.78
CA ASN A 41 -2.96 -0.30 -16.05
C ASN A 41 -3.49 -1.62 -15.47
N ILE A 42 -2.90 -2.11 -14.39
CA ILE A 42 -3.40 -3.28 -13.67
C ILE A 42 -4.48 -2.87 -12.67
N THR A 43 -5.51 -3.68 -12.55
CA THR A 43 -6.53 -3.57 -11.50
C THR A 43 -6.60 -4.87 -10.73
N LEU A 44 -6.41 -4.80 -9.41
CA LEU A 44 -6.70 -5.93 -8.52
C LEU A 44 -8.06 -5.72 -7.85
N VAL A 45 -8.86 -6.78 -7.83
CA VAL A 45 -10.14 -6.81 -7.13
C VAL A 45 -10.17 -8.03 -6.21
N GLY A 46 -10.25 -7.80 -4.91
CA GLY A 46 -10.43 -8.85 -3.91
C GLY A 46 -11.90 -9.16 -3.60
N ASP A 47 -12.12 -10.22 -2.84
CA ASP A 47 -13.43 -10.61 -2.30
C ASP A 47 -13.93 -9.68 -1.18
N GLY A 48 -13.09 -8.77 -0.65
CA GLY A 48 -13.45 -7.85 0.43
C GLY A 48 -12.30 -7.57 1.38
N ILE A 49 -12.39 -6.44 2.09
CA ILE A 49 -11.55 -6.13 3.26
C ILE A 49 -11.65 -7.27 4.26
N GLY A 50 -10.51 -7.75 4.76
CA GLY A 50 -10.40 -8.88 5.69
C GLY A 50 -10.63 -10.27 5.07
N MET A 51 -11.06 -10.34 3.81
CA MET A 51 -11.29 -11.60 3.08
C MET A 51 -10.12 -11.93 2.16
N THR A 52 -9.61 -10.95 1.42
CA THR A 52 -8.43 -11.08 0.57
C THR A 52 -7.28 -10.29 1.19
N ILE A 53 -6.27 -11.00 1.71
CA ILE A 53 -5.18 -10.41 2.49
C ILE A 53 -3.85 -10.71 1.81
N ILE A 54 -3.13 -9.67 1.39
CA ILE A 54 -1.74 -9.77 0.92
C ILE A 54 -0.84 -9.35 2.07
N ARG A 55 0.08 -10.23 2.47
CA ARG A 55 0.85 -10.10 3.71
C ARG A 55 2.35 -10.13 3.48
N SER A 56 3.06 -9.21 4.12
CA SER A 56 4.52 -9.19 4.27
C SER A 56 4.93 -9.24 5.75
N ASN A 57 6.21 -9.51 5.98
CA ASN A 57 6.88 -9.45 7.28
C ASN A 57 8.32 -8.91 7.16
N LEU A 58 8.58 -8.14 6.11
CA LEU A 58 9.86 -7.50 5.87
C LEU A 58 9.91 -6.18 6.63
N SER A 59 11.07 -5.84 7.18
CA SER A 59 11.26 -4.64 8.00
C SER A 59 12.72 -4.25 8.15
N ASN A 60 12.98 -2.98 8.46
CA ASN A 60 14.32 -2.46 8.70
C ASN A 60 14.98 -3.10 9.93
N GLY A 61 14.25 -3.22 11.05
CA GLY A 61 14.70 -3.97 12.22
C GLY A 61 14.81 -5.49 11.99
N GLY A 62 14.37 -5.98 10.83
CA GLY A 62 14.59 -7.34 10.32
C GLY A 62 15.76 -7.46 9.34
N GLY A 63 16.45 -6.35 9.03
CA GLY A 63 17.57 -6.30 8.08
C GLY A 63 17.17 -6.06 6.62
N THR A 64 15.92 -5.69 6.35
CA THR A 64 15.43 -5.38 4.99
C THR A 64 15.15 -3.88 4.88
N SER A 65 15.67 -3.23 3.84
CA SER A 65 15.39 -1.81 3.60
C SER A 65 13.89 -1.58 3.47
N ILE A 66 13.39 -0.41 3.92
CA ILE A 66 11.98 -0.03 3.72
C ILE A 66 11.56 -0.05 2.24
N GLN A 67 12.53 0.19 1.35
CA GLN A 67 12.34 0.11 -0.10
C GLN A 67 12.04 -1.32 -0.57
N ASP A 68 12.52 -2.32 0.14
CA ASP A 68 12.34 -3.73 -0.20
C ASP A 68 11.28 -4.39 0.70
N SER A 69 10.72 -3.65 1.67
CA SER A 69 9.88 -4.21 2.74
C SER A 69 8.40 -3.90 2.55
N ASP A 70 7.82 -4.45 1.49
CA ASP A 70 6.43 -4.20 1.13
C ASP A 70 5.70 -5.47 0.68
N ALA A 71 4.41 -5.55 1.02
CA ALA A 71 3.55 -6.61 0.51
C ALA A 71 3.24 -6.41 -0.98
N LEU A 72 3.28 -5.17 -1.47
CA LEU A 72 3.06 -4.85 -2.88
C LEU A 72 3.60 -3.50 -3.34
N SER A 73 4.40 -3.50 -4.42
CA SER A 73 4.87 -2.33 -5.21
C SER A 73 4.17 -2.23 -6.58
N TRP A 74 3.94 -1.01 -7.10
CA TRP A 74 3.06 -0.76 -8.26
C TRP A 74 3.64 0.18 -9.33
N ALA A 75 3.18 -0.05 -10.56
CA ALA A 75 3.37 0.80 -11.73
C ALA A 75 2.18 1.76 -11.99
N ASP A 76 2.32 2.61 -13.02
CA ASP A 76 1.36 3.67 -13.35
C ASP A 76 -0.07 3.16 -13.62
N ASN A 77 -1.06 3.99 -13.26
CA ASN A 77 -2.49 3.76 -13.45
C ASN A 77 -3.03 2.50 -12.76
N PHE A 78 -2.38 2.08 -11.68
CA PHE A 78 -2.80 0.96 -10.86
C PHE A 78 -4.13 1.21 -10.14
N ILE A 79 -4.97 0.17 -10.00
CA ILE A 79 -6.18 0.22 -9.14
C ILE A 79 -6.24 -0.99 -8.20
N GLY A 80 -6.25 -0.73 -6.89
CA GLY A 80 -6.55 -1.72 -5.87
C GLY A 80 -7.96 -1.55 -5.34
N ARG A 81 -8.73 -2.63 -5.23
CA ARG A 81 -10.09 -2.58 -4.67
C ARG A 81 -10.41 -3.80 -3.82
N CYS A 82 -11.05 -3.57 -2.67
CA CYS A 82 -11.56 -4.65 -1.80
C CYS A 82 -10.48 -5.63 -1.33
N ILE A 83 -9.29 -5.14 -1.00
CA ILE A 83 -8.12 -5.93 -0.56
C ILE A 83 -7.56 -5.34 0.72
N THR A 84 -7.09 -6.22 1.62
CA THR A 84 -6.27 -5.84 2.78
C THR A 84 -4.79 -6.06 2.46
N PHE A 85 -3.98 -5.05 2.70
CA PHE A 85 -2.52 -5.10 2.68
C PHE A 85 -2.03 -5.07 4.12
N ARG A 86 -1.14 -5.99 4.49
CA ARG A 86 -0.72 -6.13 5.88
C ARG A 86 0.77 -6.39 6.00
N ASP A 87 1.45 -5.58 6.80
CA ASP A 87 2.72 -5.96 7.39
C ASP A 87 2.48 -6.67 8.74
N THR A 88 3.31 -7.67 9.03
CA THR A 88 3.28 -8.43 10.28
C THR A 88 4.60 -8.42 11.05
N SER A 89 5.55 -7.57 10.66
CA SER A 89 6.82 -7.41 11.35
C SER A 89 6.64 -6.98 12.81
N GLY A 90 5.63 -6.13 13.05
CA GLY A 90 5.27 -5.66 14.38
C GLY A 90 5.99 -4.37 14.78
N ALA A 91 5.48 -3.71 15.82
CA ALA A 91 5.92 -2.38 16.19
C ALA A 91 7.44 -2.30 16.46
N GLU A 92 8.02 -3.29 17.12
CA GLU A 92 9.44 -3.31 17.49
C GLU A 92 10.42 -3.49 16.33
N LYS A 93 9.92 -3.68 15.10
CA LYS A 93 10.74 -3.91 13.91
C LYS A 93 11.03 -2.66 13.09
N GLU A 94 10.79 -1.48 13.68
CA GLU A 94 11.04 -0.18 13.03
C GLU A 94 10.19 -0.04 11.76
N GLN A 95 10.73 0.53 10.68
CA GLN A 95 9.99 0.75 9.44
C GLN A 95 9.59 -0.56 8.76
N ALA A 96 8.31 -0.70 8.44
CA ALA A 96 7.76 -1.84 7.71
C ALA A 96 6.49 -1.44 6.93
N ALA A 97 6.54 -1.47 5.61
CA ALA A 97 5.43 -1.03 4.78
C ALA A 97 4.45 -2.19 4.53
N ALA A 98 3.17 -1.94 4.79
CA ALA A 98 2.12 -2.83 4.30
C ALA A 98 1.95 -2.65 2.78
N LEU A 99 2.20 -1.44 2.28
CA LEU A 99 2.12 -1.09 0.87
C LEU A 99 3.18 -0.05 0.53
N ARG A 100 3.90 -0.27 -0.57
CA ARG A 100 4.69 0.76 -1.25
C ARG A 100 4.06 1.07 -2.60
N SER A 101 3.96 2.34 -2.96
CA SER A 101 3.42 2.73 -4.27
C SER A 101 4.31 3.78 -4.94
N ASP A 102 4.97 3.36 -6.03
CA ASP A 102 5.91 4.15 -6.82
C ASP A 102 5.31 4.67 -8.15
N GLY A 103 4.14 4.17 -8.58
CA GLY A 103 3.45 4.61 -9.80
C GLY A 103 2.75 5.98 -9.70
N ASP A 104 2.47 6.59 -10.85
CA ASP A 104 1.56 7.74 -11.01
C ASP A 104 0.12 7.30 -11.31
N LYS A 105 -0.85 8.06 -10.80
CA LYS A 105 -2.30 7.84 -10.94
C LYS A 105 -2.79 6.52 -10.35
N SER A 106 -2.20 6.09 -9.24
CA SER A 106 -2.67 4.92 -8.49
C SER A 106 -3.97 5.24 -7.72
N VAL A 107 -4.92 4.31 -7.74
CA VAL A 107 -6.19 4.43 -7.00
C VAL A 107 -6.36 3.24 -6.07
N PHE A 108 -6.75 3.52 -4.83
CA PHE A 108 -7.15 2.50 -3.87
C PHE A 108 -8.55 2.80 -3.39
N TYR A 109 -9.47 1.86 -3.58
CA TYR A 109 -10.88 2.04 -3.24
C TYR A 109 -11.39 0.90 -2.38
N HIS A 110 -11.89 1.23 -1.18
CA HIS A 110 -12.38 0.22 -0.25
C HIS A 110 -11.30 -0.84 0.07
N CYS A 111 -10.10 -0.37 0.39
CA CYS A 111 -8.98 -1.19 0.80
C CYS A 111 -8.65 -0.96 2.28
N GLU A 112 -7.87 -1.87 2.85
CA GLU A 112 -7.36 -1.76 4.20
C GLU A 112 -5.84 -1.91 4.23
N PHE A 113 -5.17 -1.10 5.04
CA PHE A 113 -3.72 -1.10 5.21
C PHE A 113 -3.41 -1.25 6.69
N LEU A 114 -2.72 -2.33 7.05
CA LEU A 114 -2.45 -2.71 8.43
C LEU A 114 -0.94 -2.78 8.67
N GLY A 115 -0.44 -1.95 9.57
CA GLY A 115 0.96 -1.98 9.98
C GLY A 115 1.18 -1.18 11.26
N TYR A 116 2.43 -0.79 11.47
CA TYR A 116 2.84 0.07 12.58
C TYR A 116 3.54 1.30 12.01
N GLN A 117 4.88 1.33 12.05
CA GLN A 117 5.66 2.43 11.51
C GLN A 117 5.83 2.29 9.98
N ASP A 118 5.52 3.36 9.26
CA ASP A 118 5.59 3.53 7.81
C ASP A 118 4.71 2.53 7.03
N THR A 119 3.49 2.33 7.53
CA THR A 119 2.49 1.39 6.97
C THR A 119 2.19 1.67 5.50
N LEU A 120 2.07 2.94 5.13
CA LEU A 120 1.84 3.38 3.76
C LEU A 120 3.03 4.18 3.25
N TYR A 121 3.81 3.58 2.35
CA TYR A 121 4.98 4.20 1.74
C TYR A 121 4.66 4.71 0.32
N VAL A 122 4.40 6.02 0.20
CA VAL A 122 4.04 6.65 -1.08
C VAL A 122 5.21 7.47 -1.59
N ASN A 123 5.89 6.95 -2.60
CA ASN A 123 7.10 7.55 -3.17
C ASN A 123 6.94 7.92 -4.64
N GLY A 124 5.85 7.46 -5.28
CA GLY A 124 5.55 7.70 -6.68
C GLY A 124 4.84 9.00 -7.01
N GLY A 125 4.17 8.99 -8.17
CA GLY A 125 3.33 10.09 -8.64
C GLY A 125 2.05 10.28 -7.82
N ARG A 126 0.98 10.78 -8.47
CA ARG A 126 -0.29 11.11 -7.81
C ARG A 126 -1.04 9.86 -7.40
N GLN A 127 -1.59 9.85 -6.19
CA GLN A 127 -2.31 8.71 -5.64
C GLN A 127 -3.61 9.14 -4.95
N PHE A 128 -4.63 8.31 -5.07
CA PHE A 128 -5.95 8.58 -4.54
C PHE A 128 -6.46 7.38 -3.74
N PHE A 129 -6.66 7.60 -2.44
CA PHE A 129 -7.22 6.62 -1.51
C PHE A 129 -8.63 7.06 -1.15
N ARG A 130 -9.62 6.18 -1.33
CA ARG A 130 -11.01 6.50 -1.02
C ARG A 130 -11.71 5.38 -0.29
N GLU A 131 -12.40 5.73 0.80
CA GLU A 131 -13.15 4.79 1.62
C GLU A 131 -12.25 3.63 2.11
N CYS A 132 -10.98 3.95 2.42
CA CYS A 132 -9.98 3.01 2.89
C CYS A 132 -9.79 3.11 4.42
N ASN A 133 -9.40 2.00 5.04
CA ASN A 133 -8.98 1.97 6.43
C ASN A 133 -7.46 1.90 6.49
N ILE A 134 -6.81 2.79 7.24
CA ILE A 134 -5.36 2.77 7.39
C ILE A 134 -5.05 2.78 8.88
N TYR A 135 -4.35 1.72 9.31
CA TYR A 135 -3.93 1.51 10.68
C TYR A 135 -2.39 1.52 10.76
N GLY A 136 -1.83 2.53 11.43
CA GLY A 136 -0.39 2.80 11.51
C GLY A 136 -0.02 4.19 10.95
N SER A 137 1.28 4.50 10.81
CA SER A 137 1.71 5.80 10.29
C SER A 137 1.73 5.81 8.77
N LEU A 138 1.48 6.99 8.21
CA LEU A 138 1.82 7.33 6.84
C LEU A 138 3.27 7.80 6.82
N ASP A 139 4.05 7.24 5.89
CA ASP A 139 5.51 7.34 5.80
C ASP A 139 6.08 8.70 6.21
N SER A 140 7.12 8.62 7.04
CA SER A 140 7.80 9.75 7.67
C SER A 140 8.99 10.33 6.92
N SER A 141 9.37 9.74 5.78
CA SER A 141 10.64 9.99 5.11
C SER A 141 10.56 10.22 3.59
N SER A 142 9.42 9.99 2.95
CA SER A 142 9.26 10.27 1.51
C SER A 142 8.99 11.75 1.23
N VAL A 143 9.90 12.33 0.44
CA VAL A 143 9.81 13.70 -0.08
C VAL A 143 8.81 13.84 -1.24
N MET A 144 8.42 12.72 -1.85
CA MET A 144 7.67 12.68 -3.12
C MET A 144 6.16 12.45 -2.97
N GLN A 145 5.64 12.40 -1.74
CA GLN A 145 4.24 12.06 -1.47
C GLN A 145 3.26 13.00 -2.20
N ARG A 146 2.44 12.46 -3.10
CA ARG A 146 1.32 13.17 -3.76
C ARG A 146 0.04 12.38 -3.56
N MET A 147 -0.57 12.48 -2.37
CA MET A 147 -1.73 11.65 -2.03
C MET A 147 -2.93 12.44 -1.54
N VAL A 148 -4.11 11.97 -1.89
CA VAL A 148 -5.37 12.40 -1.30
C VAL A 148 -6.03 11.20 -0.64
N LEU A 149 -6.39 11.35 0.62
CA LEU A 149 -7.18 10.40 1.39
C LEU A 149 -8.58 10.98 1.57
N GLN A 150 -9.57 10.40 0.90
CA GLN A 150 -10.94 10.88 0.93
C GLN A 150 -11.87 9.86 1.60
N LYS A 151 -12.61 10.27 2.63
CA LYS A 151 -13.51 9.37 3.38
C LYS A 151 -12.79 8.14 3.92
N CYS A 152 -11.52 8.28 4.25
CA CYS A 152 -10.74 7.22 4.87
C CYS A 152 -10.91 7.25 6.40
N ILE A 153 -10.65 6.11 7.02
CA ILE A 153 -10.36 6.00 8.44
C ILE A 153 -8.84 6.00 8.59
N LEU A 154 -8.34 6.88 9.45
CA LEU A 154 -6.96 6.85 9.92
C LEU A 154 -7.01 6.49 11.40
N ASP A 155 -6.24 5.49 11.80
CA ASP A 155 -6.12 5.10 13.21
C ASP A 155 -4.69 4.62 13.44
N PHE A 156 -4.21 4.73 14.67
CA PHE A 156 -2.86 4.37 15.03
C PHE A 156 -2.86 3.35 16.16
N HIS A 157 -2.48 2.12 15.84
CA HIS A 157 -2.24 1.08 16.83
C HIS A 157 -0.78 1.16 17.26
N GLY A 158 -0.46 2.13 18.11
CA GLY A 158 0.93 2.52 18.35
C GLY A 158 1.79 1.57 19.16
N LYS A 159 3.10 1.82 19.14
CA LYS A 159 4.04 1.33 20.15
C LYS A 159 3.56 1.81 21.54
N PRO A 160 3.72 1.00 22.60
CA PRO A 160 3.41 1.44 23.97
C PRO A 160 4.22 2.67 24.44
N MET A 161 5.34 3.00 23.77
CA MET A 161 6.25 4.08 24.15
C MET A 161 6.78 4.82 22.91
N GLY A 162 6.09 5.89 22.50
CA GLY A 162 6.49 6.77 21.39
C GLY A 162 5.40 7.79 21.06
N GLU A 163 5.76 8.85 20.33
CA GLU A 163 4.78 9.76 19.73
C GLU A 163 4.15 9.11 18.49
N ASN A 164 2.83 9.22 18.35
CA ASN A 164 2.13 8.71 17.18
C ASN A 164 2.08 9.81 16.12
N VAL A 165 2.78 9.60 15.01
CA VAL A 165 2.79 10.51 13.87
C VAL A 165 1.88 9.96 12.79
N ILE A 166 0.83 10.70 12.44
CA ILE A 166 -0.13 10.28 11.41
C ILE A 166 0.47 10.44 10.02
N THR A 167 1.15 11.56 9.78
CA THR A 167 1.82 11.89 8.52
C THR A 167 3.17 12.52 8.81
N ALA A 168 4.22 12.17 8.08
CA ALA A 168 5.43 13.00 8.04
C ALA A 168 5.84 13.28 6.58
N GLN A 169 5.26 14.37 6.06
CA GLN A 169 5.45 14.83 4.70
C GLN A 169 6.84 15.46 4.55
N GLY A 170 7.60 15.01 3.56
CA GLY A 170 9.00 15.41 3.38
C GLY A 170 9.28 16.43 2.28
N ARG A 171 8.35 17.32 1.89
CA ARG A 171 8.61 18.29 0.81
C ARG A 171 9.79 19.19 1.22
N GLU A 172 10.80 19.31 0.35
CA GLU A 172 12.01 20.09 0.65
C GLU A 172 11.98 21.46 -0.04
N GLU A 173 11.37 21.57 -1.23
CA GLU A 173 11.40 22.78 -2.04
C GLU A 173 9.99 23.35 -2.30
N GLU A 174 9.83 24.68 -2.31
CA GLU A 174 8.52 25.33 -2.51
C GLU A 174 7.92 25.04 -3.90
N THR A 175 8.77 24.72 -4.87
CA THR A 175 8.35 24.43 -6.26
C THR A 175 7.82 23.02 -6.44
N GLU A 176 7.99 22.14 -5.45
CA GLU A 176 7.48 20.77 -5.49
C GLU A 176 5.97 20.75 -5.32
N ASN A 177 5.29 20.16 -6.31
CA ASN A 177 3.86 19.90 -6.30
C ASN A 177 3.52 18.60 -5.55
N THR A 178 4.03 18.48 -4.34
CA THR A 178 3.84 17.33 -3.43
C THR A 178 3.01 17.75 -2.21
N GLY A 179 2.39 16.77 -1.55
CA GLY A 179 1.58 16.96 -0.36
C GLY A 179 0.69 15.76 -0.03
N ILE A 180 0.28 15.69 1.22
CA ILE A 180 -0.77 14.80 1.72
C ILE A 180 -2.03 15.64 1.95
N ILE A 181 -3.13 15.25 1.33
CA ILE A 181 -4.43 15.89 1.50
C ILE A 181 -5.36 14.93 2.22
N LEU A 182 -5.82 15.33 3.41
CA LEU A 182 -6.83 14.61 4.18
C LEU A 182 -8.19 15.28 3.96
N HIS A 183 -9.17 14.54 3.43
CA HIS A 183 -10.45 15.11 3.03
C HIS A 183 -11.64 14.26 3.50
N CYS A 184 -12.54 14.85 4.28
CA CYS A 184 -13.73 14.18 4.82
C CYS A 184 -13.40 12.85 5.53
N LEU A 185 -12.34 12.82 6.35
CA LEU A 185 -12.00 11.62 7.12
C LEU A 185 -13.20 11.19 7.98
N GLN A 186 -13.41 9.88 8.07
CA GLN A 186 -14.51 9.31 8.86
C GLN A 186 -14.13 9.18 10.34
N HIS A 187 -12.84 9.01 10.63
CA HIS A 187 -12.24 8.94 11.96
C HIS A 187 -10.74 9.26 11.88
N ILE A 188 -10.20 9.85 12.96
CA ILE A 188 -8.76 10.08 13.20
C ILE A 188 -8.44 9.82 14.68
#